data_AF-A0A257XAJ3-F1
#
_entry.id   AF-A0A257XAJ3-F1
#
_cell.length_a   1.000
_cell.length_b   1.000
_cell.length_c   1.000
_cell.angle_alpha   90.00
_cell.angle_beta   90.00
_cell.angle_gamma   90.00
#
_symmetry.space_group_name_H-M   'P 1'
#
loop_
_entity.id
_entity.type
_entity.pdbx_description
1 polymer ?
#
loop_
_entity_poly.entity_id
_entity_poly.type
_entity_poly.pdbx_seq_one_letter_code
_entity_poly.pdbx_strand_id
1 'polypeptide(L)' 'SVAVLLRDNLAFGVEYRDKPDNLSAFREDAAADVFVAWFPVKRFSLTAARVDLGNIANKPNQRGWYLSGQLAF' A
#
# COMPACT_ATOMS: atom_id res chain seq x y z
N SER A 1 -9.55 1.05 1.15
CA SER A 1 -8.91 0.36 0.02
C SER A 1 -9.96 -0.38 -0.79
N VAL A 2 -9.67 -0.67 -2.07
CA VAL A 2 -10.50 -1.50 -2.95
C VAL A 2 -9.59 -2.49 -3.68
N ALA A 3 -10.03 -3.72 -3.86
CA ALA A 3 -9.27 -4.75 -4.58
C ALA A 3 -10.18 -5.62 -5.44
N VAL A 4 -9.61 -6.15 -6.52
CA VAL A 4 -10.24 -7.09 -7.45
C VAL A 4 -9.42 -8.37 -7.50
N LEU A 5 -10.10 -9.52 -7.50
CA LEU A 5 -9.49 -10.81 -7.77
C LEU A 5 -9.43 -11.01 -9.28
N LEU A 6 -8.21 -11.00 -9.82
CA LEU A 6 -7.98 -11.32 -11.24
C LEU A 6 -8.05 -12.84 -11.47
N ARG A 7 -7.71 -13.61 -10.42
CA ARG A 7 -7.79 -15.07 -10.31
C ARG A 7 -8.04 -15.44 -8.85
N ASP A 8 -8.43 -16.68 -8.59
CA ASP A 8 -8.68 -17.21 -7.24
C ASP A 8 -7.47 -17.09 -6.29
N ASN A 9 -6.28 -16.86 -6.84
CA ASN A 9 -5.02 -16.72 -6.11
C ASN A 9 -4.27 -15.42 -6.40
N LEU A 10 -4.87 -14.45 -7.10
CA LEU A 10 -4.21 -13.20 -7.48
C LEU A 10 -5.16 -12.01 -7.34
N ALA A 11 -4.82 -11.11 -6.42
CA ALA A 11 -5.53 -9.87 -6.18
C ALA A 11 -4.70 -8.68 -6.65
N PHE A 12 -5.38 -7.68 -7.23
CA PHE A 12 -4.84 -6.35 -7.49
C PHE A 12 -5.71 -5.34 -6.76
N GLY A 13 -5.09 -4.37 -6.09
CA GLY A 13 -5.84 -3.37 -5.33
C GLY A 13 -5.17 -2.02 -5.29
N VAL A 14 -5.96 -1.05 -4.86
CA VAL A 14 -5.53 0.31 -4.61
C VAL A 14 -6.04 0.76 -3.25
N GLU A 15 -5.23 1.54 -2.56
CA GLU A 15 -5.59 2.12 -1.28
C GLU A 15 -5.37 3.63 -1.34
N TYR A 16 -6.35 4.35 -0.83
CA TYR A 16 -6.26 5.78 -0.60
C TYR A 16 -6.50 5.99 0.90
N ARG A 17 -5.53 6.60 1.57
CA ARG A 17 -5.58 6.97 2.98
C ARG A 17 -5.49 8.47 3.08
N ASP A 18 -6.64 9.06 3.38
CA ASP A 18 -6.71 10.46 3.72
C ASP A 18 -6.08 10.68 5.11
N LYS A 19 -5.18 11.65 5.22
CA LYS A 19 -4.51 11.98 6.47
C LYS A 19 -4.97 13.38 6.91
N PRO A 20 -5.61 13.52 8.08
CA PRO A 20 -6.02 14.82 8.57
C PRO A 20 -4.77 15.66 8.94
N ASP A 21 -4.69 16.86 8.37
CA ASP A 21 -3.57 17.81 8.51
C ASP A 21 -3.52 18.36 9.95
N ASN A 22 -2.79 17.68 10.83
CA ASN A 22 -2.68 18.03 12.26
C ASN A 22 -1.39 18.76 12.62
N LEU A 23 -0.50 19.00 11.65
CA LEU A 23 0.70 19.80 11.85
C LEU A 23 0.49 21.21 11.30
N SER A 24 0.32 22.19 12.20
CA SER A 24 0.16 23.61 11.86
C SER A 24 1.33 24.24 11.07
N ALA A 25 2.42 23.49 10.83
CA ALA A 25 3.64 23.94 10.18
C ALA A 25 4.02 23.16 8.90
N PHE A 26 3.40 22.00 8.62
CA PHE A 26 3.74 21.15 7.46
C PHE A 26 2.49 20.49 6.90
N ARG A 27 2.24 20.71 5.61
CA ARG A 27 1.12 20.12 4.87
C ARG A 27 1.33 18.62 4.73
N GLU A 28 0.57 17.80 5.46
CA GLU A 28 0.51 16.36 5.20
C GLU A 28 -0.42 16.08 4.02
N ASP A 29 0.11 15.45 2.98
CA ASP A 29 -0.71 15.01 1.84
C ASP A 29 -1.32 13.63 2.12
N ALA A 30 -2.44 13.35 1.45
CA ALA A 30 -3.03 12.02 1.43
C ALA A 30 -2.05 11.00 0.81
N ALA A 31 -2.04 9.79 1.35
CA ALA A 31 -1.23 8.70 0.84
C ALA A 31 -2.07 7.81 -0.09
N ALA A 32 -1.48 7.39 -1.20
CA ALA A 32 -2.09 6.46 -2.13
C ALA A 32 -1.13 5.32 -2.44
N ASP A 33 -1.63 4.09 -2.50
CA ASP A 33 -0.83 2.95 -2.90
C ASP A 33 -1.58 2.01 -3.85
N VAL A 34 -0.79 1.30 -4.64
CA VAL A 34 -1.26 0.21 -5.50
C VAL A 34 -0.53 -1.05 -5.10
N PHE A 35 -1.26 -2.16 -4.98
CA PHE A 35 -0.72 -3.41 -4.49
C PHE A 35 -1.19 -4.62 -5.28
N VAL A 36 -0.36 -5.66 -5.28
CA VAL A 36 -0.66 -6.99 -5.80
C VAL A 36 -0.44 -7.98 -4.67
N ALA A 37 -1.40 -8.87 -4.46
CA ALA A 37 -1.27 -9.99 -3.53
C ALA A 37 -1.43 -11.32 -4.29
N TRP A 38 -0.48 -12.23 -4.09
CA TRP A 38 -0.43 -13.53 -4.73
C TRP A 38 -0.40 -14.65 -3.69
N PHE A 39 -1.23 -15.66 -3.90
CA PHE A 39 -1.45 -16.79 -3.00
C PHE A 39 -1.05 -18.09 -3.72
N PRO A 40 0.25 -18.32 -3.97
CA PRO A 40 0.72 -19.49 -4.74
C PRO A 40 0.26 -20.83 -4.15
N VAL A 41 0.17 -20.91 -2.83
CA VAL A 41 -0.35 -22.07 -2.10
C VAL A 41 -1.19 -21.60 -0.92
N LYS A 42 -2.09 -22.45 -0.40
CA LYS A 42 -3.02 -22.11 0.69
C LYS A 42 -2.35 -21.62 1.99
N ARG A 43 -1.05 -21.88 2.16
CA ARG A 43 -0.27 -21.57 3.37
C ARG A 43 0.77 -20.47 3.16
N PHE A 44 0.85 -19.88 1.96
CA PHE A 44 1.83 -18.85 1.66
C PHE A 44 1.18 -17.75 0.84
N SER A 45 1.38 -16.50 1.27
CA SER A 45 1.01 -15.32 0.52
C SER A 45 2.19 -14.39 0.34
N LEU A 46 2.20 -13.67 -0.77
CA LEU A 46 3.18 -12.64 -1.10
C LEU A 46 2.42 -11.38 -1.52
N THR A 47 2.77 -10.25 -0.93
CA THR A 47 2.17 -8.94 -1.27
C THR A 47 3.27 -7.97 -1.63
N ALA A 48 3.11 -7.28 -2.75
CA ALA A 48 3.96 -6.18 -3.17
C ALA A 48 3.12 -4.92 -3.36
N ALA A 49 3.61 -3.77 -2.91
CA ALA A 49 2.93 -2.50 -3.10
C ALA A 49 3.91 -1.40 -3.50
N ARG A 50 3.39 -0.44 -4.28
CA ARG A 50 4.05 0.84 -4.55
C ARG A 50 3.23 1.93 -3.88
N VAL A 51 3.85 2.62 -2.94
CA VAL A 51 3.21 3.63 -2.09
C VAL A 51 3.71 5.01 -2.51
N ASP A 52 2.78 5.91 -2.79
CA ASP A 52 3.02 7.35 -2.87
C ASP A 52 2.54 7.97 -1.55
N LEU A 53 3.50 8.42 -0.75
CA LEU A 53 3.26 8.98 0.57
C LEU A 53 3.04 10.50 0.54
N GLY A 54 3.22 11.13 -0.63
CA GLY A 54 3.16 12.59 -0.76
C GLY A 54 4.26 13.27 0.06
N ASN A 55 3.96 14.44 0.61
CA ASN A 55 4.89 15.18 1.46
C ASN A 55 4.90 14.62 2.89
N ILE A 56 6.09 14.23 3.37
CA ILE A 56 6.30 13.86 4.78
C ILE A 56 7.18 14.94 5.42
N ALA A 57 6.58 15.77 6.27
CA ALA A 57 7.22 16.89 6.95
C ALA A 57 8.01 17.80 5.98
N ASN A 58 9.34 17.80 6.05
CA ASN A 58 10.21 18.64 5.21
C ASN A 58 10.67 17.96 3.91
N LYS A 59 10.25 16.72 3.66
CA LYS A 59 10.66 15.95 2.47
C LYS A 59 9.49 15.77 1.52
N PRO A 60 9.51 16.47 0.36
CA PRO A 60 8.42 16.36 -0.58
C PRO A 60 8.47 15.07 -1.41
N ASN A 61 7.30 14.63 -1.88
CA ASN A 61 7.12 13.56 -2.87
C ASN A 61 7.80 12.21 -2.54
N GLN A 62 7.58 11.68 -1.34
CA GLN A 62 8.14 10.37 -0.98
C GLN A 62 7.39 9.23 -1.64
N ARG A 63 8.13 8.38 -2.37
CA ARG A 63 7.64 7.14 -2.96
C ARG A 63 8.41 5.96 -2.41
N GLY A 64 7.70 4.90 -2.05
CA GLY A 64 8.26 3.69 -1.48
C GLY A 64 7.78 2.42 -2.18
N TRP A 65 8.59 1.38 -2.11
CA TRP A 65 8.20 0.02 -2.44
C TRP A 65 8.04 -0.78 -1.14
N TYR A 66 7.03 -1.61 -1.08
CA TYR A 66 6.73 -2.51 0.03
C TYR A 66 6.64 -3.94 -0.49
N LEU A 67 7.22 -4.88 0.25
CA LEU A 67 7.16 -6.30 -0.06
C LEU A 67 7.01 -7.08 1.25
N SER A 68 6.05 -8.00 1.29
CA SER A 68 5.79 -8.87 2.44
C SER A 68 5.47 -10.29 2.01
N GLY A 69 5.90 -11.27 2.80
CA GLY A 69 5.48 -12.66 2.68
C GLY A 69 4.91 -13.15 4.00
N GLN A 70 3.85 -13.96 3.95
CA GLN A 70 3.22 -14.55 5.13
C GLN A 70 3.07 -16.06 4.97
N LEU A 71 3.41 -16.80 6.03
CA LEU A 71 3.23 -18.25 6.14
C LEU A 71 2.16 -18.54 7.20
N ALA A 72 1.26 -19.47 6.88
CA ALA A 72 0.24 -19.97 7.81
C ALA A 72 0.48 -21.47 8.08
N PHE A 73 0.48 -21.86 9.36
CA PHE A 73 0.75 -23.22 9.83
C PHE A 73 -0.43 -23.80 10.61
#